data_AF-X1LC73-F1
#
_entry.id   AF-X1LC73-F1
#
_cell.length_a   1.000
_cell.length_b   1.000
_cell.length_c   1.000
_cell.angle_alpha   90.00
_cell.angle_beta   90.00
_cell.angle_gamma   90.00
#
_symmetry.space_group_name_H-M   'P 1'
#
loop_
_entity.id
_entity.type
_entity.pdbx_description
1 polymer ?
#
loop_
_entity_poly.entity_id
_entity_poly.type
_entity_poly.pdbx_seq_one_letter_code
_entity_poly.pdbx_strand_id
1 'polypeptide(L)' 'MNKTKQTEQKEIGRVKLGDTQDLVVSIVDDEKVDLRIFLNTDSYKGPTKRGVRFYMFDDNWLEFMKLMEKVDRKYQELT' A
#
# COMPACT_ATOMS: atom_id res chain seq x y z
N MET A 1 23.04 -10.96 -22.58
CA MET A 1 22.62 -10.53 -21.23
C MET A 1 21.18 -10.07 -21.31
N ASN A 2 20.23 -10.81 -20.74
CA ASN A 2 18.86 -10.31 -20.62
C ASN A 2 18.86 -9.17 -19.60
N LYS A 3 18.45 -7.97 -20.01
CA LYS A 3 18.17 -6.88 -19.07
C LYS A 3 16.95 -7.28 -18.25
N THR A 4 17.11 -7.53 -16.96
CA THR A 4 16.00 -7.72 -16.04
C THR A 4 15.13 -6.46 -16.09
N LYS A 5 13.85 -6.58 -16.44
CA LYS A 5 12.89 -5.46 -16.42
C LYS A 5 12.89 -4.89 -15.00
N GLN A 6 13.28 -3.63 -14.85
CA GLN A 6 13.21 -2.95 -13.56
C GLN A 6 11.73 -2.76 -13.22
N THR A 7 11.31 -3.22 -12.05
CA THR A 7 9.95 -3.03 -11.56
C THR A 7 9.65 -1.54 -11.45
N GLU A 8 8.60 -1.09 -12.12
CA GLU A 8 8.13 0.29 -12.04
C GLU A 8 7.20 0.42 -10.84
N GLN A 9 7.46 1.38 -9.96
CA GLN A 9 6.62 1.64 -8.80
C GLN A 9 6.24 3.12 -8.76
N LYS A 10 4.94 3.39 -8.78
CA LYS A 10 4.35 4.72 -8.75
C LYS A 10 3.56 4.91 -7.47
N GLU A 11 4.05 5.75 -6.58
CA GLU A 11 3.30 6.14 -5.38
C GLU A 11 2.02 6.91 -5.76
N ILE A 12 0.92 6.54 -5.13
CA ILE A 12 -0.39 7.19 -5.27
C ILE A 12 -0.63 8.15 -4.11
N GLY A 13 -0.21 7.77 -2.91
CA GLY A 13 -0.34 8.60 -1.72
C GLY A 13 0.15 7.90 -0.47
N ARG A 14 0.07 8.61 0.65
CA ARG A 14 0.51 8.11 1.95
C ARG A 14 -0.27 8.71 3.12
N VAL A 15 -0.31 7.98 4.22
CA VAL A 15 -0.89 8.40 5.51
C VAL A 15 0.19 8.28 6.58
N LYS A 16 0.41 9.36 7.35
CA LYS A 16 1.33 9.34 8.48
C LYS A 16 0.72 8.50 9.61
N LEU A 17 1.45 7.48 10.08
CA LEU A 17 1.06 6.64 11.22
C LEU A 17 1.76 7.04 12.51
N GLY A 18 2.90 7.73 12.40
CA GLY A 18 3.70 8.23 13.50
C GLY A 18 4.92 8.99 12.98
N ASP A 19 5.85 9.36 13.84
CA ASP A 19 6.97 10.22 13.45
C ASP A 19 7.96 9.58 12.47
N THR A 20 8.05 8.25 12.49
CA THR A 20 9.00 7.50 11.66
C THR A 20 8.32 6.54 10.68
N GLN A 21 6.99 6.49 10.65
CA GLN A 21 6.22 5.51 9.88
C GLN A 21 5.09 6.16 9.09
N ASP A 22 5.09 5.89 7.78
CA ASP A 22 3.98 6.17 6.88
C ASP A 22 3.40 4.84 6.35
N LEU A 23 2.08 4.80 6.12
CA LEU A 23 1.49 3.83 5.21
C LEU A 23 1.51 4.43 3.81
N VAL A 24 2.21 3.80 2.86
CA VAL A 24 2.32 4.24 1.47
C VAL A 24 1.51 3.31 0.58
N VAL A 25 0.75 3.89 -0.35
CA VAL A 25 0.01 3.17 -1.40
C VAL A 25 0.70 3.43 -2.75
N SER A 26 0.99 2.38 -3.50
CA SER A 26 1.64 2.47 -4.81
C SER A 26 1.01 1.53 -5.83
N ILE A 27 1.08 1.89 -7.12
CA ILE A 27 0.89 0.97 -8.23
C ILE A 27 2.24 0.39 -8.64
N VAL A 28 2.30 -0.92 -8.85
CA VAL A 28 3.51 -1.64 -9.23
C VAL A 28 3.29 -2.36 -10.56
N ASP A 29 4.16 -2.07 -11.53
CA ASP A 29 4.13 -2.59 -12.92
C ASP A 29 2.77 -2.41 -13.64
N ASP A 30 1.96 -1.41 -13.23
CA ASP A 30 0.57 -1.22 -13.68
C ASP A 30 -0.38 -2.41 -13.47
N GLU A 31 0.00 -3.35 -12.60
CA GLU A 31 -0.72 -4.63 -12.38
C GLU A 31 -1.14 -4.86 -10.93
N LYS A 32 -0.50 -4.17 -9.99
CA LYS A 32 -0.60 -4.45 -8.55
C LYS A 32 -0.80 -3.17 -7.77
N VAL A 33 -1.62 -3.24 -6.72
CA VAL A 33 -1.72 -2.21 -5.69
C VAL A 33 -0.94 -2.70 -4.46
N ASP A 34 0.07 -1.94 -4.03
CA ASP A 34 0.92 -2.25 -2.87
C ASP A 34 0.64 -1.24 -1.75
N LEU A 35 0.24 -1.73 -0.58
CA LEU A 35 0.04 -0.93 0.63
C LEU A 35 1.10 -1.37 1.63
N ARG A 36 2.03 -0.48 1.97
CA ARG A 36 3.24 -0.86 2.70
C ARG A 36 3.69 0.20 3.68
N ILE A 37 4.18 -0.26 4.82
CA ILE A 37 4.81 0.61 5.80
C ILE A 37 6.14 1.09 5.23
N PHE A 38 6.29 2.40 5.15
CA PHE A 38 7.53 3.08 4.81
C PHE A 38 8.14 3.64 6.09
N LEU A 39 9.39 3.26 6.35
CA LEU A 39 10.17 3.81 7.45
C LEU A 39 10.93 5.04 7.00
N ASN A 40 10.95 6.06 7.84
CA ASN A 40 11.75 7.26 7.69
C ASN A 40 12.50 7.50 9.00
N THR A 41 13.64 6.82 9.15
CA THR A 41 14.53 6.92 10.31
C THR A 41 15.93 7.31 9.84
N ASP A 42 16.79 7.74 10.76
CA ASP A 42 18.17 8.10 10.43
C ASP A 42 18.99 6.92 9.86
N SER A 43 18.70 5.70 10.32
CA SER A 43 19.42 4.49 9.91
C SER A 43 18.81 3.79 8.69
N TYR A 44 17.53 4.03 8.39
CA TYR A 44 16.84 3.41 7.26
C TYR A 44 15.68 4.27 6.75
N LYS A 45 15.66 4.46 5.44
CA LYS A 45 14.57 5.14 4.72
C LYS A 45 14.10 4.29 3.55
N GLY A 46 12.90 3.72 3.65
CA GLY A 46 12.41 2.84 2.61
C GLY A 46 11.20 1.97 2.98
N PRO A 47 10.69 1.21 1.99
CA PRO A 47 9.59 0.27 2.18
C PRO A 47 10.01 -0.93 3.03
N THR A 48 9.21 -1.28 4.03
CA THR A 48 9.45 -2.47 4.87
C THR A 48 8.78 -3.72 4.31
N LYS A 49 9.11 -4.89 4.87
CA LYS A 49 8.38 -6.14 4.57
C LYS A 49 6.93 -6.14 5.09
N ARG A 50 6.54 -5.19 5.95
CA ARG A 50 5.17 -5.05 6.46
C ARG A 50 4.29 -4.35 5.43
N GLY A 51 3.45 -5.11 4.76
CA GLY A 51 2.49 -4.61 3.78
C GLY A 51 1.69 -5.72 3.14
N VAL A 52 0.67 -5.33 2.38
CA VAL A 52 -0.16 -6.22 1.58
C VAL A 52 -0.09 -5.79 0.12
N ARG A 53 -0.22 -6.75 -0.79
CA ARG A 53 -0.23 -6.52 -2.22
C ARG A 53 -1.44 -7.19 -2.84
N PHE A 54 -2.19 -6.42 -3.62
CA PHE A 54 -3.34 -6.90 -4.36
C PHE A 54 -3.01 -6.92 -5.85
N TYR A 55 -3.33 -8.01 -6.51
CA TYR A 55 -3.31 -8.08 -7.97
C TYR A 55 -4.60 -7.47 -8.51
N MET A 56 -4.50 -6.69 -9.59
CA MET A 56 -5.66 -6.01 -10.19
C MET A 56 -6.58 -6.95 -10.99
N PHE A 57 -6.17 -8.18 -11.28
CA PHE A 57 -6.89 -9.11 -12.16
C PHE A 57 -7.81 -10.13 -11.46
N ASP A 58 -7.76 -10.23 -10.12
CA ASP A 58 -8.46 -11.27 -9.34
C ASP A 58 -9.64 -10.73 -8.51
N ASP A 59 -10.16 -9.54 -8.82
CA ASP A 59 -11.17 -8.82 -8.03
C ASP A 59 -10.82 -8.56 -6.55
N ASN A 60 -9.64 -8.98 -6.09
CA ASN A 60 -9.17 -8.86 -4.71
C ASN A 60 -9.18 -7.40 -4.23
N TRP A 61 -8.83 -6.46 -5.11
CA TRP A 61 -8.91 -5.03 -4.81
C TRP A 61 -10.35 -4.57 -4.59
N LEU A 62 -11.29 -5.03 -5.43
CA LEU A 62 -12.70 -4.69 -5.31
C LEU A 62 -13.30 -5.23 -4.01
N GLU A 63 -13.01 -6.48 -3.66
CA GLU A 63 -13.46 -7.07 -2.39
C GLU A 63 -12.85 -6.39 -1.17
N PHE A 64 -11.58 -6.00 -1.24
CA PHE A 64 -10.94 -5.19 -0.20
C PHE A 64 -11.65 -3.86 0.00
N MET A 65 -12.01 -3.15 -1.07
CA MET A 65 -12.74 -1.88 -0.96
C MET A 65 -14.13 -2.07 -0.33
N LYS A 66 -14.87 -3.10 -0.70
CA LYS A 66 -16.16 -3.45 -0.05
C LYS A 66 -16.00 -3.73 1.45
N LEU A 67 -14.88 -4.35 1.85
CA LEU A 67 -14.56 -4.55 3.26
C LEU A 67 -14.28 -3.21 3.95
N MET A 68 -13.48 -2.33 3.33
CA MET A 68 -13.16 -1.02 3.88
C MET A 68 -14.41 -0.13 4.05
N GLU A 69 -15.39 -0.20 3.16
CA GLU A 69 -16.69 0.48 3.33
C GLU A 69 -17.48 -0.05 4.56
N LYS A 70 -17.38 -1.35 4.86
CA LYS A 70 -17.98 -1.91 6.09
C LYS A 70 -17.24 -1.39 7.33
N VAL A 71 -15.91 -1.33 7.28
CA VAL A 71 -15.08 -0.77 8.35
C VAL A 71 -15.41 0.69 8.59
N ASP A 72 -15.51 1.51 7.53
CA ASP A 72 -15.83 2.93 7.64
C ASP A 72 -17.20 3.15 8.29
N ARG A 73 -18.25 2.45 7.85
CA ARG A 73 -19.56 2.50 8.50
C ARG A 73 -19.48 2.18 10.00
N LYS A 74 -18.73 1.13 10.37
CA LYS A 74 -18.54 0.77 11.78
C LYS A 74 -17.74 1.80 12.56
N TYR A 75 -16.77 2.46 11.92
CA TYR A 75 -16.03 3.55 12.53
C TYR A 75 -16.94 4.74 12.83
N GLN A 76 -17.79 5.15 11.88
CA GLN A 76 -18.75 6.25 12.08
C GLN A 76 -19.78 5.97 13.18
N GLU A 77 -20.12 4.70 13.45
CA GLU A 77 -20.99 4.33 14.59
C GLU A 77 -20.31 4.52 15.95
N LEU A 78 -18.97 4.56 15.99
CA LEU A 78 -18.17 4.68 17.22
C LEU A 78 -17.77 6.13 17.54
N THR A 79 -17.95 7.05 16.59
CA THR A 79 -17.59 8.48 16.69
C THR A 79 -18.81 9.36 16.74
#